data_AF-A0A9P9TCR2-F1
#
_entry.id   AF-A0A9P9TCR2-F1
#
_cell.length_a   1.000
_cell.length_b   1.000
_cell.length_c   1.000
_cell.angle_alpha   90.00
_cell.angle_beta   90.00
_cell.angle_gamma   90.00
#
_symmetry.space_group_name_H-M   'P 1'
#
loop_
_entity.id
_entity.type
_entity.pdbx_description
1 polymer ?
#
loop_
_entity_poly.entity_id
_entity_poly.type
_entity_poly.pdbx_seq_one_letter_code
_entity_poly.pdbx_strand_id
1 'polypeptide(L)'
;MCPPGVDQTMRSPQQWLLYAPELEQRHSFTETDDGWGTKLNDITSSKALFDVWELLARPVSAATKVPTLKGVCCRGRFDILSHELIDMILEHVSDDLVDIMALGLTCEGFWSPVSQHIYRSFLKCAAPWANAKIIFQGSYSTNLPETLVSSPAVEKAVDEDGSWMPISRKLFWAGWNFDAPKTGTQLQEQWRNAAALHRESSGIPKNRWSEIQQQLSCLPPSPRDQACVLRNLTTKEVVSSEGPGRRRTRQGKSSTEMTFEDVLLMKTFWTTYPPYELREMECNFGDWAGHHFDIVTLKIHNAEGGEGWQDVTSRLEKEVMAWKKAQS
;
A
#
# COMPACT_ATOMS: atom_id res chain seq x y z
N MET A 1 10.05 26.52 34.00
CA MET A 1 11.24 26.23 33.19
C MET A 1 11.69 24.82 33.52
N CYS A 2 12.04 24.03 32.52
CA CYS A 2 12.44 22.64 32.72
C CYS A 2 13.93 22.57 33.02
N PRO A 3 14.40 21.57 33.77
CA PRO A 3 15.82 21.42 34.04
C PRO A 3 16.61 21.28 32.73
N PRO A 4 17.81 21.89 32.63
CA PRO A 4 18.71 21.63 31.51
C PRO A 4 18.94 20.13 31.35
N GLY A 5 18.84 19.62 30.11
CA GLY A 5 19.04 18.20 29.80
C GLY A 5 17.77 17.33 29.82
N VAL A 6 16.61 17.86 30.21
CA VAL A 6 15.33 17.14 30.05
C VAL A 6 14.81 17.35 28.64
N ASP A 7 14.81 16.27 27.85
CA ASP A 7 14.22 16.24 26.52
C ASP A 7 12.72 16.56 26.60
N GLN A 8 12.36 17.77 26.17
CA GLN A 8 10.98 18.27 26.23
C GLN A 8 10.04 17.48 25.32
N THR A 9 10.57 16.79 24.32
CA THR A 9 9.75 16.02 23.37
C THR A 9 9.09 14.81 24.04
N MET A 10 9.69 14.26 25.11
CA MET A 10 9.15 13.12 25.87
C MET A 10 7.97 13.48 26.80
N ARG A 11 7.47 14.72 26.77
CA ARG A 11 6.34 15.16 27.60
C ARG A 11 4.98 14.85 27.00
N SER A 12 4.92 14.72 25.68
CA SER A 12 3.72 14.25 25.00
C SER A 12 3.65 12.71 25.07
N PRO A 13 2.55 12.10 24.61
CA PRO A 13 2.56 10.70 24.22
C PRO A 13 3.44 10.52 22.97
N GLN A 14 4.13 9.38 22.88
CA GLN A 14 4.85 9.00 21.68
C GLN A 14 3.89 8.85 20.50
N GLN A 15 4.28 9.43 19.37
CA GLN A 15 3.53 9.36 18.12
C GLN A 15 4.22 8.41 17.16
N TRP A 16 3.44 7.82 16.26
CA TRP A 16 3.93 6.79 15.36
C TRP A 16 3.58 7.12 13.92
N LEU A 17 4.51 6.81 13.01
CA LEU A 17 4.35 6.95 11.58
C LEU A 17 4.80 5.68 10.90
N LEU A 18 4.01 5.21 9.94
CA LEU A 18 4.42 4.21 8.97
C LEU A 18 4.63 4.90 7.63
N TYR A 19 5.82 4.78 7.07
CA TYR A 19 6.14 5.49 5.84
C TYR A 19 7.25 4.82 5.04
N ALA A 20 7.33 5.22 3.76
CA ALA A 20 8.35 4.81 2.81
C ALA A 20 9.24 6.02 2.47
N PRO A 21 10.38 6.22 3.16
CA PRO A 21 11.17 7.45 3.07
C PRO A 21 11.64 7.77 1.65
N GLU A 22 12.06 6.74 0.90
CA GLU A 22 12.59 6.90 -0.47
C GLU A 22 11.53 7.40 -1.46
N LEU A 23 10.25 7.23 -1.13
CA LEU A 23 9.13 7.69 -1.94
C LEU A 23 8.55 9.02 -1.42
N GLU A 24 9.02 9.53 -0.28
CA GLU A 24 8.39 10.62 0.47
C GLU A 24 6.88 10.40 0.67
N GLN A 25 6.50 9.14 0.98
CA GLN A 25 5.10 8.74 1.19
C GLN A 25 4.86 8.22 2.60
N ARG A 26 3.71 8.54 3.19
CA ARG A 26 3.27 8.05 4.50
C ARG A 26 1.89 7.42 4.47
N HIS A 27 1.68 6.46 5.34
CA HIS A 27 0.38 5.86 5.59
C HIS A 27 -0.29 6.50 6.81
N SER A 28 -1.58 6.83 6.71
CA SER A 28 -2.38 7.29 7.84
C SER A 28 -3.21 6.14 8.41
N PHE A 29 -3.12 5.91 9.71
CA PHE A 29 -3.92 4.90 10.39
C PHE A 29 -5.34 5.37 10.74
N THR A 30 -5.61 6.67 10.61
CA THR A 30 -6.90 7.31 10.92
C THR A 30 -7.47 8.03 9.69
N GLU A 31 -8.80 8.07 9.59
CA GLU A 31 -9.49 8.82 8.52
C GLU A 31 -9.22 10.33 8.64
N THR A 32 -9.21 10.85 9.86
CA THR A 32 -8.79 12.21 10.16
C THR A 32 -7.30 12.20 10.44
N ASP A 33 -6.52 12.48 9.40
CA ASP A 33 -5.10 12.77 9.54
C ASP A 33 -4.95 14.18 10.11
N ASP A 34 -4.76 14.27 11.42
CA ASP A 34 -4.52 15.55 12.09
C ASP A 34 -3.06 16.03 11.92
N GLY A 35 -2.22 15.23 11.25
CA GLY A 35 -0.82 15.52 10.98
C GLY A 35 0.11 15.29 12.18
N TRP A 36 -0.39 14.87 13.35
CA TRP A 36 0.44 14.71 14.55
C TRP A 36 0.95 13.28 14.78
N GLY A 37 0.73 12.38 13.81
CA GLY A 37 0.98 10.94 13.93
C GLY A 37 -0.13 10.22 14.70
N THR A 38 0.00 8.91 14.87
CA THR A 38 -1.03 8.10 15.53
C THR A 38 -0.50 7.49 16.82
N LYS A 39 -1.33 7.43 17.87
CA LYS A 39 -0.96 6.74 19.11
C LYS A 39 -0.96 5.23 18.86
N LEU A 40 -0.03 4.52 19.50
CA LEU A 40 0.11 3.07 19.30
C LEU A 40 -1.18 2.30 19.64
N ASN A 41 -1.92 2.72 20.67
CA ASN A 41 -3.19 2.09 21.06
C ASN A 41 -4.26 2.22 19.97
N ASP A 42 -4.25 3.32 19.20
CA ASP A 42 -5.19 3.53 18.11
C ASP A 42 -4.82 2.62 16.91
N ILE A 43 -3.51 2.46 16.65
CA ILE A 43 -2.96 1.58 15.59
C ILE A 43 -3.23 0.10 15.86
N THR A 44 -3.09 -0.33 17.11
CA THR A 44 -3.27 -1.73 17.53
C THR A 44 -4.74 -2.08 17.78
N SER A 45 -5.60 -1.07 17.91
CA SER A 45 -7.05 -1.29 17.96
C SER A 45 -7.57 -1.79 16.61
N SER A 46 -8.68 -2.54 16.62
CA SER A 46 -9.36 -3.02 15.40
C SER A 46 -9.89 -1.91 14.47
N LYS A 47 -9.64 -0.64 14.78
CA LYS A 47 -10.07 0.53 14.01
C LYS A 47 -8.98 1.05 13.07
N ALA A 48 -7.74 0.62 13.22
CA ALA A 48 -6.66 1.08 12.36
C ALA A 48 -6.86 0.60 10.93
N LEU A 49 -6.91 1.54 9.99
CA LEU A 49 -7.00 1.26 8.56
C LEU A 49 -5.58 1.10 8.05
N PHE A 50 -5.04 -0.12 8.01
CA PHE A 50 -3.77 -0.41 7.34
C PHE A 50 -3.96 -1.48 6.28
N ASP A 51 -4.22 -1.07 5.04
CA ASP A 51 -4.37 -2.00 3.92
C ASP A 51 -3.01 -2.27 3.28
N VAL A 52 -2.28 -3.22 3.86
CA VAL A 52 -0.98 -3.69 3.34
C VAL A 52 -1.09 -4.20 1.90
N TRP A 53 -2.23 -4.76 1.52
CA TRP A 53 -2.40 -5.33 0.19
C TRP A 53 -2.42 -4.25 -0.87
N GLU A 54 -3.07 -3.13 -0.58
CA GLU A 54 -3.11 -2.01 -1.51
C GLU A 54 -1.70 -1.40 -1.72
N LEU A 55 -0.87 -1.39 -0.67
CA LEU A 55 0.46 -0.80 -0.69
C LEU A 55 1.55 -1.72 -1.27
N LEU A 56 1.44 -3.04 -1.07
CA LEU A 56 2.51 -3.99 -1.38
C LEU A 56 2.13 -5.09 -2.36
N ALA A 57 0.85 -5.36 -2.60
CA ALA A 57 0.45 -6.50 -3.42
C ALA A 57 0.57 -6.21 -4.91
N ARG A 58 1.62 -6.78 -5.52
CA ARG A 58 1.87 -6.65 -6.94
C ARG A 58 0.70 -7.24 -7.72
N PRO A 59 0.22 -6.55 -8.76
CA PRO A 59 -0.87 -7.06 -9.56
C PRO A 59 -0.44 -8.33 -10.28
N VAL A 60 -1.34 -9.32 -10.33
CA VAL A 60 -1.09 -10.53 -11.11
C VAL A 60 -1.22 -10.14 -12.58
N SER A 61 -0.12 -10.17 -13.34
CA SER A 61 -0.10 -9.89 -14.79
C SER A 61 -0.83 -10.95 -15.63
N ALA A 62 -1.77 -11.69 -15.04
CA ALA A 62 -2.66 -12.53 -15.82
C ALA A 62 -3.24 -11.69 -16.94
N ALA A 63 -3.22 -12.22 -18.16
CA ALA A 63 -3.87 -11.64 -19.31
C ALA A 63 -5.39 -11.63 -19.03
N THR A 64 -5.82 -10.72 -18.17
CA THR A 64 -7.22 -10.48 -17.87
C THR A 64 -7.76 -9.95 -19.17
N LYS A 65 -8.46 -10.82 -19.91
CA LYS A 65 -9.23 -10.39 -21.06
C LYS A 65 -10.23 -9.38 -20.51
N VAL A 66 -9.98 -8.10 -20.77
CA VAL A 66 -10.95 -7.05 -20.47
C VAL A 66 -12.27 -7.52 -21.08
N PRO A 67 -13.35 -7.67 -20.27
CA PRO A 67 -14.60 -8.21 -20.77
C PRO A 67 -15.05 -7.36 -21.95
N THR A 68 -14.94 -7.92 -23.15
CA THR A 68 -15.36 -7.21 -24.36
C THR A 68 -16.87 -7.15 -24.33
N LEU A 69 -17.43 -5.94 -24.34
CA LEU A 69 -18.87 -5.77 -24.44
C LEU A 69 -19.32 -6.41 -25.75
N LYS A 70 -20.26 -7.36 -25.66
CA LYS A 70 -20.87 -7.98 -26.84
C LYS A 70 -21.92 -7.00 -27.36
N GLY A 71 -21.60 -6.33 -28.46
CA GLY A 71 -22.50 -5.41 -29.16
C GLY A 71 -22.15 -5.36 -30.65
N VAL A 72 -23.17 -5.43 -31.50
CA VAL A 72 -23.03 -5.16 -32.94
C VAL A 72 -23.19 -3.65 -33.11
N CYS A 73 -22.12 -2.90 -32.86
CA CYS A 73 -22.14 -1.45 -33.07
C CYS A 73 -21.73 -1.10 -34.51
N CYS A 74 -22.45 -0.16 -35.11
CA CYS A 74 -22.08 0.44 -36.38
C CYS A 74 -20.73 1.13 -36.23
N ARG A 75 -19.73 0.64 -36.97
CA ARG A 75 -18.35 1.13 -36.86
C ARG A 75 -18.22 2.53 -37.48
N GLY A 76 -17.76 3.49 -36.70
CA GLY A 76 -17.40 4.83 -37.17
C GLY A 76 -16.08 4.83 -37.94
N ARG A 77 -15.70 5.95 -38.56
CA ARG A 77 -14.41 6.08 -39.26
C ARG A 77 -13.21 5.91 -38.32
N PHE A 78 -13.40 6.13 -37.02
CA PHE A 78 -12.37 5.91 -36.00
C PHE A 78 -12.05 4.42 -35.78
N ASP A 79 -12.96 3.51 -36.08
CA ASP A 79 -12.70 2.06 -35.98
C ASP A 79 -11.78 1.54 -37.10
N ILE A 80 -11.38 2.43 -38.03
CA ILE A 80 -10.36 2.15 -39.05
C ILE A 80 -8.95 2.35 -38.46
N LEU A 81 -8.81 3.14 -37.39
CA LEU A 81 -7.52 3.37 -36.75
C LEU A 81 -7.04 2.09 -36.06
N SER A 82 -5.72 1.88 -36.11
CA SER A 82 -5.10 0.79 -35.36
C SER A 82 -5.14 1.10 -33.86
N HIS A 83 -5.06 0.06 -33.03
CA HIS A 83 -5.09 0.22 -31.57
C HIS A 83 -3.94 1.10 -31.07
N GLU A 84 -2.79 1.04 -31.74
CA GLU A 84 -1.61 1.85 -31.42
C GLU A 84 -1.87 3.35 -31.62
N LEU A 85 -2.59 3.73 -32.69
CA LEU A 85 -2.96 5.13 -32.92
C LEU A 85 -3.98 5.62 -31.89
N ILE A 86 -4.92 4.75 -31.49
CA ILE A 86 -5.88 5.09 -30.42
C ILE A 86 -5.15 5.25 -29.09
N ASP A 87 -4.22 4.34 -28.76
CA ASP A 87 -3.39 4.44 -27.55
C ASP A 87 -2.57 5.74 -27.56
N MET A 88 -1.96 6.11 -28.69
CA MET A 88 -1.25 7.39 -28.83
C MET A 88 -2.19 8.59 -28.63
N ILE A 89 -3.41 8.55 -29.16
CA ILE A 89 -4.41 9.60 -28.95
C ILE A 89 -4.75 9.69 -27.46
N LEU A 90 -5.01 8.57 -26.80
CA LEU A 90 -5.32 8.54 -25.37
C LEU A 90 -4.17 9.09 -24.51
N GLU A 91 -2.92 8.82 -24.89
CA GLU A 91 -1.74 9.40 -24.25
C GLU A 91 -1.62 10.92 -24.45
N HIS A 92 -2.23 11.48 -25.50
CA HIS A 92 -2.18 12.92 -25.80
C HIS A 92 -3.45 13.70 -25.42
N VAL A 93 -4.60 13.03 -25.26
CA VAL A 93 -5.91 13.69 -25.15
C VAL A 93 -6.10 14.49 -23.87
N SER A 94 -5.31 14.26 -22.82
CA SER A 94 -5.10 15.08 -21.61
C SER A 94 -4.72 14.14 -20.47
N ASP A 95 -3.99 14.62 -19.46
CA ASP A 95 -3.85 13.91 -18.17
C ASP A 95 -5.17 13.92 -17.36
N ASP A 96 -6.22 14.59 -17.86
CA ASP A 96 -7.53 14.67 -17.22
C ASP A 96 -8.39 13.42 -17.47
N LEU A 97 -8.71 12.72 -16.38
CA LEU A 97 -9.57 11.54 -16.34
C LEU A 97 -10.97 11.83 -16.91
N VAL A 98 -11.46 13.08 -16.80
CA VAL A 98 -12.78 13.49 -17.28
C VAL A 98 -12.86 13.45 -18.80
N ASP A 99 -11.81 13.87 -19.50
CA ASP A 99 -11.75 13.90 -20.96
C ASP A 99 -11.59 12.49 -21.54
N ILE A 100 -10.70 11.68 -20.93
CA ILE A 100 -10.53 10.27 -21.32
C ILE A 100 -11.85 9.51 -21.14
N MET A 101 -12.56 9.77 -20.04
CA MET A 101 -13.85 9.15 -19.79
C MET A 101 -14.91 9.62 -20.80
N ALA A 102 -14.98 10.91 -21.09
CA ALA A 102 -15.88 11.44 -22.12
C ALA A 102 -15.68 10.71 -23.46
N LEU A 103 -14.42 10.58 -23.90
CA LEU A 103 -14.05 9.87 -25.12
C LEU A 103 -14.51 8.41 -25.10
N GLY A 104 -14.24 7.69 -24.02
CA GLY A 104 -14.64 6.29 -23.86
C GLY A 104 -16.14 6.07 -23.89
N LEU A 105 -16.92 7.04 -23.41
CA LEU A 105 -18.39 6.98 -23.37
C LEU A 105 -19.06 7.43 -24.68
N THR A 106 -18.31 7.96 -25.65
CA THR A 106 -18.89 8.39 -26.95
C THR A 106 -19.37 7.21 -27.81
N CYS A 107 -18.65 6.09 -27.81
CA CYS A 107 -19.04 4.89 -28.54
C CYS A 107 -18.41 3.61 -27.96
N GLU A 108 -19.00 2.45 -28.27
CA GLU A 108 -18.52 1.14 -27.80
C GLU A 108 -17.10 0.82 -28.31
N GLY A 109 -16.73 1.33 -29.49
CA GLY A 109 -15.39 1.15 -30.07
C GLY A 109 -14.28 1.79 -29.24
N PHE A 110 -14.52 2.97 -28.66
CA PHE A 110 -13.55 3.66 -27.80
C PHE A 110 -13.51 3.13 -26.37
N TRP A 111 -14.62 2.54 -25.89
CA TRP A 111 -14.66 2.01 -24.54
C TRP A 111 -13.62 0.90 -24.30
N SER A 112 -13.35 0.03 -25.28
CA SER A 112 -12.36 -1.03 -25.13
C SER A 112 -10.93 -0.47 -24.94
N PRO A 113 -10.41 0.41 -25.80
CA PRO A 113 -9.13 1.09 -25.57
C PRO A 113 -9.09 1.90 -24.25
N VAL A 114 -10.15 2.66 -23.94
CA VAL A 114 -10.21 3.45 -22.70
C VAL A 114 -10.19 2.56 -21.46
N SER A 115 -10.97 1.49 -21.43
CA SER A 115 -10.95 0.54 -20.30
C SER A 115 -9.59 -0.15 -20.15
N GLN A 116 -8.88 -0.44 -21.25
CA GLN A 116 -7.50 -0.92 -21.19
C GLN A 116 -6.55 0.14 -20.64
N HIS A 117 -6.71 1.41 -21.03
CA HIS A 117 -5.93 2.52 -20.50
C HIS A 117 -6.16 2.68 -18.99
N ILE A 118 -7.42 2.65 -18.54
CA ILE A 118 -7.82 2.65 -17.13
C ILE A 118 -7.18 1.46 -16.38
N TYR A 119 -7.22 0.26 -16.96
CA TYR A 119 -6.56 -0.90 -16.36
C TYR A 119 -5.04 -0.72 -16.25
N ARG A 120 -4.38 -0.18 -17.27
CA ARG A 120 -2.94 0.13 -17.24
C ARG A 120 -2.62 1.19 -16.18
N SER A 121 -3.48 2.21 -16.00
CA SER A 121 -3.27 3.22 -14.95
C SER A 121 -3.42 2.61 -13.55
N PHE A 122 -4.38 1.71 -13.33
CA PHE A 122 -4.46 0.91 -12.10
C PHE A 122 -3.19 0.09 -11.85
N LEU A 123 -2.67 -0.60 -12.87
CA LEU A 123 -1.44 -1.38 -12.72
C LEU A 123 -0.22 -0.51 -12.38
N LYS A 124 -0.15 0.72 -12.89
CA LYS A 124 0.92 1.69 -12.57
C LYS A 124 0.83 2.20 -11.13
N CYS A 125 -0.37 2.29 -10.57
CA CYS A 125 -0.61 2.71 -9.19
C CYS A 125 -0.72 1.53 -8.21
N ALA A 126 -0.60 0.29 -8.69
CA ALA A 126 -0.69 -0.88 -7.83
C ALA A 126 0.61 -1.08 -7.06
N ALA A 127 0.48 -1.40 -5.77
CA ALA A 127 1.59 -1.63 -4.87
C ALA A 127 2.64 -0.49 -4.86
N PRO A 128 2.23 0.76 -4.55
CA PRO A 128 3.12 1.92 -4.59
C PRO A 128 4.36 1.77 -3.71
N TRP A 129 4.32 0.92 -2.68
CA TRP A 129 5.44 0.68 -1.76
C TRP A 129 6.18 -0.63 -2.04
N ALA A 130 5.78 -1.40 -3.07
CA ALA A 130 6.51 -2.60 -3.42
C ALA A 130 7.97 -2.26 -3.78
N ASN A 131 8.90 -3.02 -3.21
CA ASN A 131 10.34 -2.80 -3.35
C ASN A 131 10.82 -1.42 -2.87
N ALA A 132 10.08 -0.75 -1.98
CA ALA A 132 10.54 0.45 -1.27
C ALA A 132 10.91 0.09 0.18
N LYS A 133 11.83 0.84 0.77
CA LYS A 133 12.14 0.69 2.19
C LYS A 133 10.99 1.21 3.05
N ILE A 134 10.54 0.41 4.00
CA ILE A 134 9.42 0.76 4.90
C ILE A 134 9.91 0.78 6.35
N ILE A 135 9.45 1.76 7.12
CA ILE A 135 9.71 1.85 8.56
C ILE A 135 8.45 2.27 9.31
N PHE A 136 8.20 1.63 10.46
CA PHE A 136 7.21 2.05 11.42
C PHE A 136 7.91 2.70 12.62
N GLN A 137 8.08 4.02 12.56
CA GLN A 137 8.94 4.75 13.49
C GLN A 137 8.13 5.48 14.56
N GLY A 138 8.64 5.44 15.79
CA GLY A 138 8.17 6.29 16.88
C GLY A 138 8.90 7.64 16.98
N SER A 139 8.20 8.69 17.39
CA SER A 139 8.69 10.08 17.44
C SER A 139 9.90 10.31 18.35
N TYR A 140 10.13 9.42 19.32
CA TYR A 140 11.24 9.53 20.28
C TYR A 140 12.53 8.87 19.84
N SER A 141 12.53 8.14 18.73
CA SER A 141 13.71 7.47 18.19
C SER A 141 14.90 8.42 18.11
N THR A 142 16.06 8.01 18.61
CA THR A 142 17.32 8.79 18.55
C THR A 142 18.34 8.25 17.55
N ASN A 143 18.08 7.06 16.98
CA ASN A 143 18.85 6.47 15.90
C ASN A 143 17.92 5.96 14.79
N LEU A 144 18.51 5.62 13.64
CA LEU A 144 17.83 4.98 12.51
C LEU A 144 18.44 3.60 12.27
N PRO A 145 17.69 2.67 11.64
CA PRO A 145 18.27 1.45 11.11
C PRO A 145 19.40 1.77 10.13
N GLU A 146 20.47 0.98 10.13
CA GLU A 146 21.63 1.18 9.24
C GLU A 146 21.21 1.24 7.76
N THR A 147 20.18 0.49 7.38
CA THR A 147 19.60 0.43 6.03
C THR A 147 19.01 1.76 5.54
N LEU A 148 18.68 2.68 6.46
CA LEU A 148 18.05 3.97 6.17
C LEU A 148 18.97 5.17 6.33
N VAL A 149 20.12 5.02 7.00
CA VAL A 149 21.05 6.14 7.27
C VAL A 149 21.49 6.84 5.97
N SER A 150 21.62 6.08 4.88
CA SER A 150 22.01 6.60 3.55
C SER A 150 20.83 6.88 2.61
N SER A 151 19.61 7.03 3.13
CA SER A 151 18.46 7.35 2.28
C SER A 151 18.44 8.84 1.90
N PRO A 152 18.04 9.20 0.66
CA PRO A 152 17.97 10.61 0.24
C PRO A 152 17.05 11.47 1.12
N ALA A 153 15.97 10.87 1.65
CA ALA A 153 15.07 11.55 2.58
C ALA A 153 15.75 11.93 3.90
N VAL A 154 16.71 11.12 4.37
CA VAL A 154 17.52 11.44 5.55
C VAL A 154 18.45 12.61 5.26
N GLU A 155 19.12 12.63 4.11
CA GLU A 155 20.00 13.73 3.70
C GLU A 155 19.23 15.05 3.65
N LYS A 156 18.06 15.07 2.98
CA LYS A 156 17.18 16.23 2.90
C LYS A 156 16.72 16.71 4.29
N ALA A 157 16.33 15.79 5.17
CA ALA A 157 15.92 16.13 6.53
C ALA A 157 17.05 16.71 7.40
N VAL A 158 18.32 16.40 7.10
CA VAL A 158 19.48 16.94 7.82
C VAL A 158 19.77 18.37 7.41
N ASP A 159 19.66 18.69 6.11
CA ASP A 159 20.02 20.00 5.55
C ASP A 159 19.05 21.12 5.93
N GLU A 160 17.79 20.80 6.19
CA GLU A 160 16.74 21.80 6.46
C GLU A 160 16.78 22.41 7.88
N ASP A 161 17.47 21.77 8.84
CA ASP A 161 17.37 22.15 10.26
C ASP A 161 18.74 22.25 10.95
N GLY A 162 19.12 23.47 11.37
CA GLY A 162 20.29 23.74 12.21
C GLY A 162 20.16 23.29 13.67
N SER A 163 19.02 22.68 14.05
CA SER A 163 18.77 22.13 15.37
C SER A 163 19.69 20.96 15.73
N TRP A 164 20.03 20.88 17.02
CA TRP A 164 20.73 19.76 17.68
C TRP A 164 19.90 18.47 17.77
N MET A 165 18.77 18.38 17.06
CA MET A 165 17.88 17.24 17.08
C MET A 165 18.52 16.00 16.40
N PRO A 166 18.38 14.78 16.96
CA PRO A 166 18.86 13.56 16.32
C PRO A 166 18.26 13.36 14.91
N ILE A 167 19.06 12.83 13.99
CA ILE A 167 18.70 12.62 12.58
C ILE A 167 17.39 11.82 12.44
N SER A 168 17.22 10.78 13.25
CA SER A 168 16.00 9.98 13.29
C SER A 168 14.74 10.80 13.55
N ARG A 169 14.82 11.79 14.44
CA ARG A 169 13.68 12.67 14.72
C ARG A 169 13.46 13.64 13.59
N LYS A 170 14.52 14.22 13.02
CA LYS A 170 14.41 15.06 11.82
C LYS A 170 13.65 14.33 10.71
N LEU A 171 14.03 13.08 10.45
CA LEU A 171 13.30 12.24 9.48
C LEU A 171 11.84 12.01 9.89
N PHE A 172 11.56 11.69 11.15
CA PHE A 172 10.19 11.51 11.63
C PHE A 172 9.31 12.75 11.36
N TRP A 173 9.80 13.95 11.68
CA TRP A 173 9.05 15.20 11.48
C TRP A 173 8.96 15.60 10.01
N ALA A 174 10.02 15.38 9.21
CA ALA A 174 9.95 15.53 7.76
C ALA A 174 8.90 14.60 7.16
N GLY A 175 8.81 13.39 7.70
CA GLY A 175 7.82 12.37 7.35
C GLY A 175 6.37 12.80 7.55
N TRP A 176 6.07 13.89 8.25
CA TRP A 176 4.71 14.45 8.31
C TRP A 176 4.28 15.15 7.04
N ASN A 177 5.23 15.72 6.31
CA ASN A 177 4.99 16.41 5.05
C ASN A 177 4.97 15.42 3.87
N PHE A 178 5.16 14.12 4.12
CA PHE A 178 5.07 13.10 3.10
C PHE A 178 3.63 12.92 2.64
N ASP A 179 3.47 12.70 1.33
CA ASP A 179 2.18 12.53 0.70
C ASP A 179 1.59 11.16 1.06
N ALA A 180 0.25 11.06 1.02
CA ALA A 180 -0.38 9.74 1.05
C ALA A 180 -0.05 8.98 -0.27
N PRO A 181 0.21 7.65 -0.21
CA PRO A 181 0.38 6.86 -1.42
C PRO A 181 -0.89 6.96 -2.28
N LYS A 182 -0.71 7.19 -3.58
CA LYS A 182 -1.83 7.14 -4.53
C LYS A 182 -2.23 5.69 -4.73
N THR A 183 -3.38 5.32 -4.21
CA THR A 183 -3.80 3.93 -4.21
C THR A 183 -4.76 3.58 -5.35
N GLY A 184 -4.91 2.28 -5.61
CA GLY A 184 -5.86 1.78 -6.62
C GLY A 184 -7.30 2.16 -6.30
N THR A 185 -7.69 2.14 -5.02
CA THR A 185 -9.04 2.53 -4.57
C THR A 185 -9.32 4.01 -4.81
N GLN A 186 -8.36 4.88 -4.53
CA GLN A 186 -8.48 6.32 -4.81
C GLN A 186 -8.61 6.58 -6.32
N LEU A 187 -7.76 5.94 -7.13
CA LEU A 187 -7.84 6.05 -8.58
C LEU A 187 -9.17 5.51 -9.12
N GLN A 188 -9.71 4.45 -8.51
CA GLN A 188 -11.00 3.87 -8.87
C GLN A 188 -12.14 4.84 -8.61
N GLU A 189 -12.13 5.47 -7.45
CA GLU A 189 -13.10 6.50 -7.10
C GLU A 189 -13.01 7.69 -8.07
N GLN A 190 -11.80 8.13 -8.42
CA GLN A 190 -11.61 9.20 -9.40
C GLN A 190 -12.21 8.85 -10.78
N TRP A 191 -11.96 7.64 -11.30
CA TRP A 191 -12.56 7.19 -12.55
C TRP A 191 -14.10 7.08 -12.47
N ARG A 192 -14.64 6.62 -11.33
CA ARG A 192 -16.09 6.55 -11.12
C ARG A 192 -16.73 7.93 -11.06
N ASN A 193 -16.08 8.88 -10.40
CA ASN A 193 -16.51 10.26 -10.33
C ASN A 193 -16.45 10.92 -11.72
N ALA A 194 -15.36 10.73 -12.47
CA ALA A 194 -15.24 11.19 -13.85
C ALA A 194 -16.36 10.60 -14.76
N ALA A 195 -16.69 9.32 -14.59
CA ALA A 195 -17.82 8.72 -15.31
C ALA A 195 -19.15 9.34 -14.90
N ALA A 196 -19.38 9.53 -13.60
CA ALA A 196 -20.64 10.09 -13.09
C ALA A 196 -20.95 11.48 -13.66
N LEU A 197 -19.93 12.32 -13.91
CA LEU A 197 -20.08 13.62 -14.55
C LEU A 197 -20.72 13.54 -15.95
N HIS A 198 -20.50 12.45 -16.68
CA HIS A 198 -21.02 12.22 -18.03
C HIS A 198 -22.26 11.32 -18.05
N ARG A 199 -22.84 11.00 -16.88
CA ARG A 199 -23.97 10.07 -16.79
C ARG A 199 -25.17 10.51 -17.63
N GLU A 200 -25.55 11.78 -17.48
CA GLU A 200 -26.76 12.33 -18.11
C GLU A 200 -26.53 12.69 -19.57
N SER A 201 -25.35 13.24 -19.90
CA SER A 201 -24.99 13.68 -21.25
C SER A 201 -24.70 12.53 -22.22
N SER A 202 -24.23 11.38 -21.72
CA SER A 202 -23.87 10.24 -22.57
C SER A 202 -25.05 9.51 -23.21
N GLY A 203 -26.27 9.68 -22.68
CA GLY A 203 -27.46 8.97 -23.17
C GLY A 203 -27.40 7.43 -23.02
N ILE A 204 -26.43 6.89 -22.27
CA ILE A 204 -26.21 5.45 -22.15
C ILE A 204 -27.36 4.80 -21.34
N PRO A 205 -27.99 3.73 -21.87
CA PRO A 205 -29.02 2.98 -21.15
C PRO A 205 -28.59 2.51 -19.76
N LYS A 206 -29.54 2.42 -18.81
CA LYS A 206 -29.25 2.05 -17.40
C LYS A 206 -28.50 0.73 -17.25
N ASN A 207 -28.88 -0.30 -17.99
CA ASN A 207 -28.20 -1.60 -17.96
C ASN A 207 -26.74 -1.51 -18.41
N ARG A 208 -26.46 -0.81 -19.51
CA ARG A 208 -25.09 -0.58 -20.00
C ARG A 208 -24.27 0.25 -19.02
N TRP A 209 -24.89 1.24 -18.38
CA TRP A 209 -24.22 2.02 -17.35
C TRP A 209 -23.78 1.16 -16.15
N SER A 210 -24.64 0.24 -15.70
CA SER A 210 -24.29 -0.70 -14.63
C SER A 210 -23.11 -1.59 -15.01
N GLU A 211 -23.03 -2.04 -16.26
CA GLU A 211 -21.86 -2.80 -16.77
C GLU A 211 -20.58 -1.96 -16.75
N ILE A 212 -20.64 -0.70 -17.20
CA ILE A 212 -19.50 0.23 -17.16
C ILE A 212 -19.05 0.46 -15.72
N GLN A 213 -19.98 0.76 -14.81
CA GLN A 213 -19.67 0.95 -13.40
C GLN A 213 -19.06 -0.31 -12.78
N GLN A 214 -19.54 -1.49 -13.16
CA GLN A 214 -18.93 -2.75 -12.73
C GLN A 214 -17.49 -2.88 -13.23
N GLN A 215 -17.22 -2.56 -14.51
CA GLN A 215 -15.87 -2.60 -15.07
C GLN A 215 -14.93 -1.59 -14.42
N LEU A 216 -15.40 -0.38 -14.15
CA LEU A 216 -14.64 0.61 -13.37
C LEU A 216 -14.40 0.13 -11.94
N SER A 217 -15.32 -0.66 -11.39
CA SER A 217 -15.17 -1.27 -10.08
C SER A 217 -14.33 -2.54 -10.04
N CYS A 218 -14.02 -3.13 -11.19
CA CYS A 218 -13.16 -4.30 -11.29
C CYS A 218 -11.69 -3.87 -11.29
N LEU A 219 -11.14 -3.66 -10.09
CA LEU A 219 -9.69 -3.64 -9.91
C LEU A 219 -9.07 -4.94 -10.47
N PRO A 220 -7.78 -4.92 -10.89
CA PRO A 220 -7.06 -6.15 -11.21
C PRO A 220 -7.31 -7.19 -10.11
N PRO A 221 -7.49 -8.48 -10.46
CA PRO A 221 -7.84 -9.50 -9.48
C PRO A 221 -6.89 -9.40 -8.30
N SER A 222 -7.47 -9.08 -7.14
CA SER A 222 -6.69 -8.90 -5.92
C SER A 222 -5.98 -10.21 -5.63
N PRO A 223 -4.68 -10.20 -5.30
CA PRO A 223 -3.97 -11.41 -4.92
C PRO A 223 -4.64 -12.17 -3.77
N ARG A 224 -5.50 -11.50 -2.99
CA ARG A 224 -6.28 -12.06 -1.85
C ARG A 224 -7.10 -13.32 -2.17
N ASP A 225 -7.49 -13.54 -3.43
CA ASP A 225 -8.26 -14.73 -3.83
C ASP A 225 -7.38 -15.99 -4.00
N GLN A 226 -6.06 -15.86 -3.86
CA GLN A 226 -5.08 -16.93 -4.04
C GLN A 226 -4.16 -17.02 -2.82
N ALA A 227 -3.46 -18.15 -2.68
CA ALA A 227 -2.39 -18.27 -1.71
C ALA A 227 -1.31 -17.21 -2.04
N CYS A 228 -1.07 -16.32 -1.09
CA CYS A 228 -0.15 -15.20 -1.22
C CYS A 228 0.99 -15.30 -0.23
N VAL A 229 2.08 -14.64 -0.57
CA VAL A 229 3.24 -14.54 0.28
C VAL A 229 3.69 -13.09 0.40
N LEU A 230 4.03 -12.67 1.61
CA LEU A 230 4.80 -11.46 1.88
C LEU A 230 6.28 -11.83 1.76
N ARG A 231 7.02 -11.11 0.91
CA ARG A 231 8.45 -11.32 0.72
C ARG A 231 9.22 -10.17 1.34
N ASN A 232 10.18 -10.48 2.20
CA ASN A 232 11.24 -9.56 2.58
C ASN A 232 12.35 -9.69 1.54
N LEU A 233 12.44 -8.74 0.62
CA LEU A 233 13.38 -8.77 -0.49
C LEU A 233 14.83 -8.54 -0.02
N THR A 234 15.01 -7.87 1.13
CA THR A 234 16.33 -7.61 1.72
C THR A 234 16.96 -8.88 2.28
N THR A 235 16.20 -9.67 3.06
CA THR A 235 16.72 -10.89 3.72
C THR A 235 16.40 -12.18 2.97
N LYS A 236 15.61 -12.11 1.90
CA LYS A 236 15.04 -13.26 1.20
C LYS A 236 14.22 -14.16 2.12
N GLU A 237 13.49 -13.57 3.06
CA GLU A 237 12.54 -14.29 3.90
C GLU A 237 11.13 -14.21 3.31
N VAL A 238 10.33 -15.25 3.52
CA VAL A 238 8.95 -15.33 3.01
C VAL A 238 7.98 -15.71 4.13
N VAL A 239 6.79 -15.09 4.10
CA VAL A 239 5.69 -15.36 5.01
C VAL A 239 4.45 -15.73 4.21
N SER A 240 3.91 -16.91 4.45
CA SER A 240 2.70 -17.37 3.78
C SER A 240 1.45 -16.81 4.45
N SER A 241 0.47 -16.36 3.65
CA SER A 241 -0.89 -16.03 4.12
C SER A 241 -1.65 -17.28 4.56
N GLU A 242 -1.20 -18.45 4.09
CA GLU A 242 -1.68 -19.75 4.52
C GLU A 242 -0.61 -20.40 5.37
N GLY A 243 -0.64 -20.13 6.68
CA GLY A 243 0.28 -20.76 7.64
C GLY A 243 0.36 -22.29 7.45
N PRO A 244 1.48 -22.93 7.85
CA PRO A 244 1.68 -24.37 7.69
C PRO A 244 0.68 -25.13 8.56
N GLY A 245 -0.51 -25.40 8.01
CA GLY A 245 -1.62 -25.94 8.78
C GLY A 245 -3.01 -25.45 8.36
N ARG A 246 -3.14 -24.54 7.38
CA ARG A 246 -4.44 -24.04 6.87
C ARG A 246 -5.29 -25.09 6.11
N ARG A 247 -5.32 -26.35 6.57
CA ARG A 247 -6.46 -27.24 6.29
C ARG A 247 -7.62 -26.69 7.09
N ARG A 248 -8.64 -26.15 6.41
CA ARG A 248 -9.92 -25.74 7.00
C ARG A 248 -10.42 -26.83 7.97
N THR A 249 -10.15 -26.68 9.26
CA THR A 249 -10.75 -27.53 10.27
C THR A 249 -12.23 -27.17 10.29
N ARG A 250 -13.11 -28.14 10.06
CA ARG A 250 -14.57 -28.01 10.08
C ARG A 250 -15.15 -27.46 11.41
N GLN A 251 -14.32 -27.15 12.40
CA GLN A 251 -14.70 -26.69 13.73
C GLN A 251 -14.12 -25.30 14.05
N GLY A 252 -14.70 -24.27 13.43
CA GLY A 252 -15.44 -23.25 14.18
C GLY A 252 -14.75 -22.32 15.20
N LYS A 253 -13.43 -22.23 15.31
CA LYS A 253 -12.76 -21.09 15.97
C LYS A 253 -11.33 -20.97 15.48
N SER A 254 -11.10 -20.02 14.56
CA SER A 254 -9.74 -19.67 14.17
C SER A 254 -9.08 -18.93 15.33
N SER A 255 -8.06 -19.54 15.92
CA SER A 255 -7.20 -18.88 16.90
C SER A 255 -6.50 -17.71 16.20
N THR A 256 -6.80 -16.49 16.66
CA THR A 256 -6.06 -15.23 16.43
C THR A 256 -5.12 -15.29 15.22
N GLU A 257 -5.68 -15.16 14.01
CA GLU A 257 -4.89 -15.27 12.78
C GLU A 257 -3.86 -14.14 12.74
N MET A 258 -2.60 -14.50 12.48
CA MET A 258 -1.54 -13.58 12.10
C MET A 258 -1.85 -13.07 10.69
N THR A 259 -1.85 -11.75 10.51
CA THR A 259 -1.98 -11.11 9.20
C THR A 259 -0.66 -10.50 8.75
N PHE A 260 -0.54 -10.09 7.48
CA PHE A 260 0.66 -9.41 6.99
C PHE A 260 0.83 -8.02 7.61
N GLU A 261 -0.28 -7.36 7.93
CA GLU A 261 -0.33 -6.12 8.70
C GLU A 261 0.33 -6.30 10.06
N ASP A 262 -0.02 -7.35 10.79
CA ASP A 262 0.59 -7.64 12.10
C ASP A 262 2.11 -7.85 11.98
N VAL A 263 2.52 -8.65 10.99
CA VAL A 263 3.93 -8.96 10.75
C VAL A 263 4.69 -7.67 10.44
N LEU A 264 4.20 -6.84 9.52
CA LEU A 264 4.88 -5.60 9.14
C LEU A 264 4.92 -4.59 10.28
N LEU A 265 3.81 -4.39 11.00
CA LEU A 265 3.79 -3.47 12.15
C LEU A 265 4.78 -3.89 13.23
N MET A 266 4.84 -5.18 13.56
CA MET A 266 5.78 -5.71 14.54
C MET A 266 7.24 -5.65 14.04
N LYS A 267 7.50 -6.08 12.80
CA LYS A 267 8.86 -6.28 12.26
C LYS A 267 9.52 -5.03 11.71
N THR A 268 8.73 -4.01 11.35
CA THR A 268 9.26 -2.70 10.92
C THR A 268 9.23 -1.65 12.02
N PHE A 269 8.78 -2.03 13.23
CA PHE A 269 8.74 -1.20 14.42
C PHE A 269 10.12 -0.67 14.78
N TRP A 270 10.24 0.64 15.03
CA TRP A 270 11.51 1.25 15.40
C TRP A 270 11.34 2.37 16.43
N THR A 271 11.92 2.17 17.61
CA THR A 271 12.05 3.22 18.62
C THR A 271 13.20 2.93 19.59
N THR A 272 13.91 3.99 20.00
CA THR A 272 14.90 3.88 21.09
C THR A 272 14.26 3.99 22.48
N TYR A 273 13.01 4.44 22.54
CA TYR A 273 12.23 4.57 23.77
C TYR A 273 10.89 3.89 23.56
N PRO A 274 10.79 2.57 23.80
CA PRO A 274 9.51 1.89 23.76
C PRO A 274 8.56 2.42 24.86
N PRO A 275 7.24 2.37 24.61
CA PRO A 275 6.23 2.46 25.66
C PRO A 275 6.55 1.51 26.82
N TYR A 276 6.14 1.85 28.04
CA TYR A 276 6.49 1.07 29.23
C TYR A 276 6.00 -0.38 29.12
N GLU A 277 4.86 -0.56 28.47
CA GLU A 277 4.18 -1.83 28.18
C GLU A 277 5.00 -2.72 27.25
N LEU A 278 5.86 -2.13 26.40
CA LEU A 278 6.70 -2.86 25.44
C LEU A 278 8.15 -3.01 25.89
N ARG A 279 8.56 -2.45 27.03
CA ARG A 279 9.97 -2.49 27.50
C ARG A 279 10.46 -3.89 27.83
N GLU A 280 9.57 -4.77 28.29
CA GLU A 280 9.92 -6.14 28.65
C GLU A 280 10.05 -7.05 27.42
N MET A 281 9.52 -6.61 26.29
CA MET A 281 9.77 -7.24 25.02
C MET A 281 11.04 -6.65 24.42
N GLU A 282 11.97 -7.48 23.97
CA GLU A 282 13.10 -7.06 23.13
C GLU A 282 12.65 -6.54 21.73
N CYS A 283 11.42 -6.02 21.62
CA CYS A 283 10.76 -5.53 20.42
C CYS A 283 11.11 -4.07 20.07
N ASN A 284 12.16 -3.50 20.66
CA ASN A 284 12.51 -2.08 20.45
C ASN A 284 12.95 -1.81 19.00
N PHE A 285 13.48 -2.84 18.35
CA PHE A 285 14.02 -2.77 17.01
C PHE A 285 13.51 -3.98 16.23
N GLY A 286 12.48 -3.76 15.43
CA GLY A 286 12.08 -4.69 14.40
C GLY A 286 13.25 -4.89 13.44
N ASP A 287 13.69 -6.13 13.30
CA ASP A 287 14.80 -6.55 12.45
C ASP A 287 14.54 -6.36 10.95
N TRP A 288 13.32 -5.96 10.58
CA TRP A 288 12.97 -5.60 9.21
C TRP A 288 12.73 -4.10 9.00
N ALA A 289 13.02 -3.24 9.98
CA ALA A 289 12.91 -1.80 9.81
C ALA A 289 13.85 -1.30 8.70
N GLY A 290 13.28 -0.61 7.71
CA GLY A 290 14.01 -0.13 6.54
C GLY A 290 14.30 -1.20 5.48
N HIS A 291 13.62 -2.35 5.51
CA HIS A 291 13.74 -3.38 4.47
C HIS A 291 12.75 -3.14 3.32
N HIS A 292 13.01 -3.83 2.20
CA HIS A 292 12.16 -3.80 1.01
C HIS A 292 11.19 -4.98 1.03
N PHE A 293 9.94 -4.74 0.67
CA PHE A 293 8.90 -5.77 0.68
C PHE A 293 8.06 -5.77 -0.58
N ASP A 294 7.47 -6.91 -0.89
CA ASP A 294 6.29 -6.97 -1.75
C ASP A 294 5.38 -8.14 -1.35
N ILE A 295 4.16 -8.13 -1.87
CA ILE A 295 3.24 -9.25 -1.77
C ILE A 295 2.99 -9.78 -3.17
N VAL A 296 3.13 -11.09 -3.32
CA VAL A 296 2.88 -11.79 -4.58
C VAL A 296 2.07 -13.05 -4.35
N THR A 297 1.48 -13.59 -5.41
CA THR A 297 0.89 -14.93 -5.35
C THR A 297 1.98 -15.99 -5.23
N LEU A 298 1.66 -17.13 -4.61
CA LEU A 298 2.58 -18.26 -4.50
C LEU A 298 3.07 -18.74 -5.87
N LYS A 299 2.22 -18.65 -6.91
CA LYS A 299 2.60 -18.97 -8.29
C LYS A 299 3.70 -18.03 -8.81
N ILE A 300 3.58 -16.73 -8.57
CA ILE A 300 4.59 -15.75 -8.95
C ILE A 300 5.86 -15.97 -8.13
N HIS A 301 5.74 -16.18 -6.82
CA HIS A 301 6.88 -16.49 -5.97
C HIS A 301 7.64 -17.73 -6.45
N ASN A 302 6.96 -18.81 -6.81
CA ASN A 302 7.63 -20.03 -7.30
C ASN A 302 8.27 -19.84 -8.69
N ALA A 303 7.79 -18.90 -9.49
CA ALA A 303 8.33 -18.61 -10.82
C ALA A 303 9.52 -17.63 -10.76
N GLU A 304 9.47 -16.62 -9.89
CA GLU A 304 10.53 -15.63 -9.68
C GLU A 304 11.55 -16.07 -8.61
N GLY A 305 11.15 -16.98 -7.73
CA GLY A 305 11.90 -17.45 -6.58
C GLY A 305 13.02 -18.37 -7.00
N GLY A 306 14.23 -17.83 -7.09
CA GLY A 306 15.45 -18.62 -7.18
C GLY A 306 15.81 -19.32 -5.86
N GLU A 307 17.04 -19.84 -5.78
CA GLU A 307 17.55 -20.43 -4.55
C GLU A 307 17.77 -19.38 -3.44
N GLY A 308 17.57 -19.80 -2.18
CA GLY A 308 17.91 -19.01 -0.99
C GLY A 308 16.77 -18.28 -0.30
N TRP A 309 15.50 -18.53 -0.66
CA TRP A 309 14.36 -18.05 0.12
C TRP A 309 14.14 -18.89 1.37
N GLN A 310 13.97 -18.24 2.53
CA GLN A 310 13.67 -18.90 3.79
C GLN A 310 12.22 -18.64 4.21
N ASP A 311 11.43 -19.70 4.38
CA ASP A 311 10.10 -19.60 4.98
C ASP A 311 10.23 -19.39 6.50
N VAL A 312 9.72 -18.27 6.99
CA VAL A 312 9.78 -17.87 8.39
C VAL A 312 8.39 -17.81 9.04
N THR A 313 7.36 -18.32 8.35
CA THR A 313 5.94 -18.19 8.75
C THR A 313 5.70 -18.69 10.17
N SER A 314 6.07 -19.93 10.51
CA SER A 314 5.86 -20.48 11.87
C SER A 314 6.63 -19.77 12.98
N ARG A 315 7.78 -19.16 12.65
CA ARG A 315 8.56 -18.38 13.61
C ARG A 315 7.80 -17.09 13.93
N LEU A 316 7.38 -16.37 12.89
CA LEU A 316 6.67 -15.11 13.01
C LEU A 316 5.29 -15.27 13.65
N GLU A 317 4.57 -16.37 13.39
CA GLU A 317 3.29 -16.65 14.04
C GLU A 317 3.44 -16.64 15.57
N LYS A 318 4.51 -17.24 16.11
CA LYS A 318 4.76 -17.25 17.56
C LYS A 318 5.12 -15.86 18.08
N GLU A 319 5.96 -15.13 17.36
CA GLU A 319 6.39 -13.78 17.72
C GLU A 319 5.21 -12.80 17.73
N VAL A 320 4.39 -12.78 16.66
CA VAL A 320 3.20 -11.94 16.56
C VAL A 320 2.19 -12.27 17.66
N MET A 321 1.98 -13.54 17.96
CA MET A 321 1.08 -13.95 19.05
C MET A 321 1.58 -13.51 20.42
N ALA A 322 2.88 -13.57 20.67
CA ALA A 322 3.48 -13.02 21.88
C ALA A 322 3.27 -11.50 21.92
N TRP A 323 3.61 -10.78 20.84
CA TRP A 323 3.48 -9.32 20.71
C TRP A 323 2.06 -8.84 20.96
N LYS A 324 1.05 -9.45 20.33
CA LYS A 324 -0.37 -9.13 20.58
C LYS A 324 -0.79 -9.34 22.03
N LYS A 325 -0.25 -10.38 22.70
CA LYS A 325 -0.56 -10.67 24.10
C LYS A 325 0.04 -9.64 25.07
N ALA A 326 1.19 -9.05 24.75
CA ALA A 326 1.76 -7.99 25.59
C ALA A 326 1.02 -6.65 25.45
N GLN A 327 0.23 -6.47 24.40
CA GLN A 327 -0.59 -5.28 24.18
C GLN A 327 -1.95 -5.34 24.89
N SER A 328 -2.44 -6.53 25.23
CA SER A 328 -3.77 -6.76 25.84
C SER A 328 -3.76 -6.67 27.35
#